data_AF-H8ZC32-F1
#
_entry.id   AF-H8ZC32-F1
#
_cell.length_a   1.000
_cell.length_b   1.000
_cell.length_c   1.000
_cell.angle_alpha   90.00
_cell.angle_beta   90.00
_cell.angle_gamma   90.00
#
_symmetry.space_group_name_H-M   'P 1'
#
loop_
_entity.id
_entity.type
_entity.pdbx_description
1 polymer ?
#
loop_
_entity_poly.entity_id
_entity_poly.type
_entity_poly.pdbx_seq_one_letter_code
_entity_poly.pdbx_strand_id
1 'polypeptide(L)' 'MKLCVAGLGGLGSAIITSLIENKGIFINTIYLLDMDTVERCNTGNQIYEEKDIGEYKVTATRNRIKKGRV' A
#
# COMPACT_ATOMS: atom_id res chain seq x y z
N MET A 1 5.81 -17.28 -3.44
CA MET A 1 4.36 -16.95 -3.41
C MET A 1 4.09 -15.65 -4.16
N LYS A 2 2.98 -15.57 -4.91
CA LYS A 2 2.51 -14.35 -5.59
C LYS A 2 1.22 -13.89 -4.91
N LEU A 3 1.09 -12.60 -4.63
CA LEU A 3 -0.11 -12.00 -4.04
C LEU A 3 -0.63 -10.90 -4.95
N CYS A 4 -1.95 -10.80 -5.11
CA CYS A 4 -2.61 -9.66 -5.72
C CYS A 4 -3.52 -9.01 -4.68
N VAL A 5 -3.41 -7.69 -4.52
CA VAL A 5 -4.29 -6.89 -3.66
C VAL A 5 -5.09 -5.96 -4.55
N ALA A 6 -6.40 -6.21 -4.64
CA ALA A 6 -7.34 -5.38 -5.35
C ALA A 6 -8.11 -4.51 -4.35
N GLY A 7 -7.95 -3.20 -4.48
CA GLY A 7 -8.40 -2.20 -3.51
C GLY A 7 -7.29 -1.86 -2.50
N LEU A 8 -6.88 -0.59 -2.49
CA LEU A 8 -5.84 -0.01 -1.63
C LEU A 8 -6.41 1.05 -0.67
N GLY A 9 -7.70 0.91 -0.34
CA GLY A 9 -8.35 1.63 0.76
C GLY A 9 -7.92 1.12 2.13
N GLY A 10 -8.78 1.24 3.15
CA GLY A 10 -8.46 0.86 4.54
C GLY A 10 -7.99 -0.59 4.70
N LEU A 11 -8.67 -1.56 4.06
CA LEU A 11 -8.29 -2.97 4.14
C LEU A 11 -6.97 -3.27 3.42
N GLY A 12 -6.82 -2.79 2.18
CA GLY A 12 -5.58 -2.96 1.42
C GLY A 12 -4.38 -2.33 2.15
N SER A 13 -4.59 -1.15 2.73
CA SER A 13 -3.65 -0.47 3.61
C SER A 13 -3.20 -1.36 4.78
N ALA A 14 -4.15 -1.90 5.55
CA ALA A 14 -3.83 -2.75 6.71
C ALA A 14 -3.09 -4.04 6.32
N ILE A 15 -3.50 -4.69 5.22
CA ILE A 15 -2.85 -5.90 4.70
C ILE A 15 -1.41 -5.58 4.30
N ILE A 16 -1.20 -4.53 3.51
CA ILE A 16 0.14 -4.15 3.06
C ILE A 16 1.05 -3.78 4.24
N THR A 17 0.57 -3.02 5.22
CA THR A 17 1.34 -2.70 6.44
C THR A 17 1.76 -3.96 7.17
N SER A 18 0.80 -4.87 7.41
CA SER A 18 1.07 -6.13 8.10
C SER A 18 2.11 -6.98 7.36
N LEU A 19 2.07 -6.99 6.02
CA LEU A 19 3.03 -7.72 5.19
C LEU A 19 4.43 -7.07 5.16
N ILE A 20 4.51 -5.74 5.23
CA ILE A 20 5.81 -5.03 5.31
C ILE A 20 6.46 -5.28 6.67
N GLU A 21 5.68 -5.25 7.75
CA GLU A 21 6.17 -5.36 9.12
C GLU A 21 6.47 -6.81 9.54
N ASN A 22 5.72 -7.78 9.01
CA ASN A 22 5.87 -9.18 9.38
C ASN A 22 6.99 -9.87 8.60
N LYS A 23 8.15 -10.03 9.24
CA LYS A 23 9.33 -10.72 8.68
C LYS A 23 9.16 -12.23 8.47
N GLY A 24 8.08 -12.84 8.98
CA GLY A 24 7.82 -14.27 8.87
C GLY A 24 7.17 -14.71 7.55
N ILE A 25 6.66 -13.77 6.74
CA ILE A 25 5.97 -14.07 5.49
C ILE A 25 6.78 -13.58 4.30
N PHE A 26 7.39 -14.51 3.55
CA PHE A 26 8.12 -14.16 2.33
C PHE A 26 7.18 -14.12 1.11
N ILE A 27 6.91 -12.90 0.62
CA ILE A 27 6.19 -12.67 -0.64
C ILE A 27 7.15 -12.20 -1.72
N ASN A 28 7.29 -13.03 -2.76
CA ASN A 28 8.20 -12.78 -3.87
C ASN A 28 7.68 -11.66 -4.78
N THR A 29 6.37 -11.64 -5.02
CA THR A 29 5.74 -10.69 -5.96
C THR A 29 4.39 -10.25 -5.43
N ILE A 30 4.17 -8.94 -5.41
CA ILE A 30 2.91 -8.30 -5.05
C ILE A 30 2.40 -7.51 -6.26
N TYR A 31 1.18 -7.80 -6.69
CA TYR A 31 0.43 -7.02 -7.68
C TYR A 31 -0.55 -6.12 -6.93
N LEU A 32 -0.61 -4.84 -7.33
CA LEU A 32 -1.47 -3.83 -6.75
C LEU A 32 -2.47 -3.37 -7.81
N LEU A 33 -3.76 -3.37 -7.47
CA LEU A 33 -4.82 -2.87 -8.33
C LEU A 33 -5.70 -1.89 -7.55
N ASP A 34 -5.68 -0.64 -7.95
CA ASP A 34 -6.62 0.40 -7.52
C ASP A 34 -6.62 1.49 -8.59
N MET A 35 -7.79 2.03 -8.90
CA MET A 35 -7.94 3.07 -9.93
C MET A 35 -7.95 4.48 -9.33
N ASP A 36 -8.07 4.59 -8.01
CA ASP A 36 -8.18 5.86 -7.33
C ASP A 36 -6.82 6.55 -7.15
N THR A 37 -6.88 7.87 -7.00
CA THR A 37 -5.81 8.68 -6.42
C THR A 37 -5.99 8.83 -4.92
N VAL A 38 -4.92 9.20 -4.21
CA VAL A 38 -4.96 9.52 -2.79
C VAL A 38 -5.70 10.84 -2.58
N GLU A 39 -6.72 10.82 -1.74
CA GLU A 39 -7.43 12.01 -1.28
C GLU A 39 -7.03 12.36 0.16
N ARG A 40 -7.25 13.62 0.54
CA ARG A 40 -6.96 14.10 1.90
C ARG A 40 -7.69 13.29 2.98
N CYS A 41 -8.91 12.81 2.71
CA CYS A 41 -9.65 12.00 3.68
C CYS A 41 -8.99 10.62 3.95
N ASN A 42 -8.09 10.17 3.06
CA ASN A 42 -7.42 8.88 3.19
C ASN A 42 -6.25 8.93 4.17
N THR A 43 -5.64 10.09 4.43
CA THR A 43 -4.44 10.20 5.30
C THR A 43 -4.73 9.86 6.77
N GLY A 44 -5.99 9.90 7.20
CA GLY A 44 -6.39 9.59 8.57
C GLY A 44 -6.58 8.09 8.88
N ASN A 45 -6.73 7.23 7.87
CA ASN A 45 -7.10 5.83 8.07
C ASN A 45 -6.50 4.83 7.07
N GLN A 46 -5.62 5.28 6.18
CA GLN A 46 -4.92 4.48 5.18
C GLN A 46 -3.41 4.72 5.28
N ILE A 47 -2.60 4.00 4.50
CA ILE A 47 -1.12 4.04 4.59
C ILE A 47 -0.46 5.32 4.03
N TYR A 48 -1.25 6.27 3.55
CA TYR A 48 -0.78 7.45 2.82
C TYR A 48 -0.48 8.62 3.75
N GLU A 49 0.45 9.48 3.32
CA GLU A 49 0.79 10.73 4.00
C GLU A 49 0.30 11.94 3.17
N GLU A 50 0.27 13.14 3.78
CA GLU A 50 -0.15 14.38 3.08
C GLU A 50 0.62 14.63 1.76
N LYS A 51 1.90 14.23 1.70
CA LYS A 51 2.73 14.36 0.49
C LYS A 51 2.28 13.47 -0.68
N ASP A 52 1.47 12.45 -0.41
CA ASP A 52 1.00 11.50 -1.41
C ASP A 52 -0.34 11.94 -2.04
N ILE A 53 -0.98 13.01 -1.54
CA ILE A 53 -2.27 13.51 -2.06
C ILE A 53 -2.15 13.85 -3.56
N GLY A 54 -3.10 13.32 -4.34
CA GLY A 54 -3.14 13.47 -5.81
C GLY A 54 -2.34 12.43 -6.58
N GLU A 55 -1.49 11.63 -5.91
CA GLU A 55 -0.80 10.50 -6.54
C GLU A 55 -1.75 9.30 -6.68
N TYR A 56 -1.51 8.42 -7.65
CA TYR A 56 -2.25 7.16 -7.74
C TYR A 56 -1.97 6.29 -6.52
N LYS A 57 -3.02 5.71 -5.92
CA LYS A 57 -2.88 4.82 -4.75
C LYS A 57 -1.88 3.70 -5.01
N VAL A 58 -1.93 3.10 -6.20
CA VAL A 58 -0.96 2.06 -6.62
C VAL A 58 0.49 2.54 -6.58
N THR A 59 0.77 3.78 -6.98
CA THR A 59 2.12 4.37 -6.97
C THR A 59 2.57 4.66 -5.55
N ALA A 60 1.72 5.31 -4.74
CA ALA A 60 2.02 5.66 -3.35
C ALA A 60 2.27 4.40 -2.50
N THR A 61 1.41 3.38 -2.60
CA THR A 61 1.59 2.09 -1.92
C THR A 61 2.89 1.39 -2.35
N ARG A 62 3.19 1.35 -3.66
CA ARG A 62 4.44 0.76 -4.16
C ARG A 62 5.67 1.44 -3.57
N ASN A 63 5.65 2.77 -3.48
CA ASN A 63 6.76 3.53 -2.90
C ASN A 63 6.93 3.23 -1.40
N ARG A 64 5.82 3.02 -0.68
CA ARG A 64 5.85 2.60 0.73
C ARG A 64 6.46 1.22 0.93
N ILE A 65 6.05 0.23 0.12
CA ILE A 65 6.62 -1.13 0.15
C ILE A 65 8.13 -1.10 -0.11
N LYS A 66 8.59 -0.31 -1.08
CA LYS A 66 10.02 -0.18 -1.38
C LYS A 66 10.83 0.41 -0.24
N LYS A 67 10.28 1.39 0.51
CA LYS A 67 10.95 1.98 1.69
C LYS A 67 11.06 1.01 2.87
N GLY A 68 10.07 0.13 3.05
CA GLY A 68 10.04 -0.84 4.15
C GLY A 68 10.95 -2.05 3.95
N ARG A 69 11.44 -2.29 2.73
CA ARG A 69 12.45 -3.32 2.42
C ARG A 69 13.86 -2.73 2.59
N VAL A 70 14.30 -2.63 3.85
CA VAL A 70 15.72 -2.44 4.22
C VAL A 70 16.36 -3.80 4.45
#